data_AF-A0A9E3E2C7-F1
#
_entry.id   AF-A0A9E3E2C7-F1
#
_cell.length_a   1.000
_cell.length_b   1.000
_cell.length_c   1.000
_cell.angle_alpha   90.00
_cell.angle_beta   90.00
_cell.angle_gamma   90.00
#
_symmetry.space_group_name_H-M   'P 1'
#
loop_
_entity.id
_entity.type
_entity.pdbx_description
1 polymer ?
#
loop_
_entity_poly.entity_id
_entity_poly.type
_entity_poly.pdbx_seq_one_letter_code
_entity_poly.pdbx_strand_id
1 'polypeptide(L)' 'MDHVANYPIVRKLGEGATSEVFLCQDPFRGREVAVKRIFPEALRDPARGRLFRKLFFTEASLAG' A
#
# COMPACT_ATOMS: atom_id res chain seq x y z
N MET A 1 -9.06 13.59 9.29
CA MET A 1 -9.22 12.12 9.32
C MET A 1 -8.32 11.60 8.21
N ASP A 2 -7.29 10.82 8.56
CA ASP A 2 -6.31 10.36 7.58
C ASP A 2 -6.88 9.27 6.69
N HIS A 3 -6.42 9.22 5.45
CA HIS A 3 -6.90 8.30 4.42
C HIS A 3 -5.77 7.85 3.50
N VAL A 4 -5.92 6.64 2.94
CA VAL A 4 -5.16 6.22 1.77
C VAL A 4 -6.14 6.12 0.60
N ALA A 5 -6.03 7.05 -0.35
CA ALA A 5 -7.04 7.24 -1.40
C ALA A 5 -8.45 7.36 -0.77
N ASN A 6 -9.40 6.48 -1.15
CA ASN A 6 -10.78 6.50 -0.65
C ASN A 6 -10.99 5.68 0.63
N TYR A 7 -9.92 5.22 1.28
CA TYR A 7 -10.01 4.32 2.44
C TYR A 7 -9.60 5.05 3.72
N PRO A 8 -10.54 5.39 4.62
CA PRO A 8 -10.24 5.98 5.92
C PRO A 8 -9.33 5.07 6.75
N ILE A 9 -8.25 5.63 7.29
CA ILE A 9 -7.28 4.89 8.11
C ILE A 9 -7.85 4.71 9.52
N VAL A 10 -7.81 3.47 10.01
CA VAL A 10 -8.06 3.12 11.41
C VAL A 10 -6.76 3.19 12.20
N ARG A 11 -5.72 2.48 11.73
CA ARG A 11 -4.37 2.47 12.34
C ARG A 11 -3.32 1.92 11.38
N LYS A 12 -2.05 2.17 11.68
CA LYS A 12 -0.92 1.52 10.99
C LYS A 12 -0.78 0.06 11.44
N LEU A 13 -0.57 -0.83 10.47
CA LEU A 13 -0.30 -2.26 10.67
C LEU A 13 1.20 -2.58 10.61
N GLY A 14 1.95 -1.84 9.78
CA GLY A 14 3.40 -2.03 9.69
C GLY A 14 4.08 -1.05 8.74
N GLU A 15 5.40 -1.02 8.80
CA GLU A 15 6.28 -0.27 7.90
C GLU A 15 7.43 -1.16 7.46
N GLY A 16 7.77 -1.09 6.19
CA GLY A 16 8.98 -1.66 5.62
C GLY A 16 9.75 -0.62 4.83
N ALA A 17 10.89 -1.01 4.27
CA ALA A 17 11.81 -0.10 3.59
C ALA A 17 11.19 0.67 2.40
N THR A 18 10.13 0.14 1.79
CA THR A 18 9.54 0.70 0.56
C THR A 18 8.07 1.05 0.68
N SER A 19 7.44 0.70 1.81
CA SER A 19 6.00 0.81 1.96
C SER A 19 5.58 0.76 3.40
N GLU A 20 4.36 1.21 3.64
CA GLU A 20 3.66 1.04 4.90
C GLU A 20 2.27 0.43 4.64
N VAL A 21 1.75 -0.25 5.65
CA VAL A 21 0.47 -0.95 5.60
C VAL A 21 -0.44 -0.38 6.66
N PHE A 22 -1.66 -0.06 6.29
CA PHE A 22 -2.70 0.46 7.18
C PHE A 22 -3.89 -0.47 7.24
N LEU A 23 -4.54 -0.53 8.41
CA LEU A 23 -5.89 -1.03 8.54
C LEU A 23 -6.82 0.12 8.19
N CYS A 24 -7.68 -0.08 7.21
CA CYS A 24 -8.65 0.91 6.77
C CYS A 24 -10.07 0.33 6.80
N GLN A 25 -11.06 1.21 6.90
CA GLN A 25 -12.45 0.84 6.64
C GLN A 25 -12.74 0.95 5.14
N ASP A 26 -13.30 -0.10 4.54
CA ASP A 26 -13.80 -0.10 3.16
C ASP A 26 -15.19 0.56 3.14
N PRO A 27 -15.33 1.80 2.64
CA PRO A 27 -16.64 2.49 2.65
C PRO A 27 -17.63 1.88 1.64
N PHE A 28 -17.17 1.03 0.72
CA PHE A 28 -18.01 0.40 -0.29
C PHE A 28 -18.57 -0.94 0.18
N ARG A 29 -17.81 -1.68 1.00
CA ARG A 29 -18.19 -3.02 1.48
C ARG A 29 -18.43 -3.11 2.99
N GLY A 30 -18.18 -2.04 3.75
CA GLY A 30 -18.40 -2.00 5.20
C GLY A 30 -17.54 -2.98 5.99
N ARG A 31 -16.33 -3.27 5.52
CA ARG A 31 -15.40 -4.22 6.15
C ARG A 31 -14.03 -3.58 6.33
N GLU A 32 -13.23 -4.13 7.24
CA GLU A 32 -11.83 -3.74 7.38
C GLU A 32 -10.98 -4.35 6.27
N VAL A 33 -10.05 -3.56 5.73
CA VAL A 33 -9.10 -3.97 4.69
C VAL A 33 -7.69 -3.49 5.02
N ALA A 34 -6.68 -4.26 4.63
CA ALA A 34 -5.29 -3.83 4.68
C ALA A 34 -4.94 -3.06 3.39
N VAL A 35 -4.46 -1.82 3.51
CA VAL A 35 -4.03 -1.00 2.37
C VAL A 35 -2.54 -0.74 2.46
N LYS A 36 -1.78 -1.21 1.45
CA LYS A 36 -0.33 -1.01 1.33
C LYS A 36 -0.04 0.25 0.51
N ARG A 37 0.59 1.25 1.12
CA ARG A 37 1.04 2.51 0.48
C ARG A 37 2.54 2.44 0.21
N ILE A 38 2.93 2.63 -1.04
CA ILE A 38 4.35 2.66 -1.46
C ILE A 38 4.91 4.07 -1.32
N PHE A 39 6.14 4.20 -0.84
CA PHE A 39 6.84 5.48 -0.77
C PHE A 39 7.24 5.97 -2.18
N PRO A 40 6.94 7.23 -2.55
CA PRO A 40 7.34 7.79 -3.85
C PRO A 40 8.84 7.66 -4.12
N GLU A 41 9.67 7.75 -3.07
CA GLU A 41 11.13 7.64 -3.13
C GLU A 41 11.57 6.24 -3.59
N ALA A 42 10.85 5.19 -3.16
CA ALA A 42 11.13 3.82 -3.58
C ALA A 42 10.88 3.59 -5.08
N LEU A 43 10.07 4.43 -5.72
CA LEU A 43 9.81 4.39 -7.16
C LEU A 43 10.80 5.24 -7.98
N ARG A 44 11.52 6.19 -7.35
CA ARG A 44 12.43 7.13 -8.02
C ARG A 44 13.86 6.61 -8.19
N ASP A 45 14.23 5.52 -7.52
CA ASP A 45 15.53 4.88 -7.70
C ASP A 45 15.66 4.35 -9.16
N PRO A 46 16.59 4.87 -10.00
CA PRO A 46 16.69 4.45 -11.39
C PRO A 46 17.10 2.98 -11.58
N ALA A 47 17.83 2.41 -10.60
CA ALA A 47 18.28 1.03 -10.62
C ALA A 47 17.23 0.08 -10.02
N ARG A 48 16.56 0.49 -8.95
CA ARG A 48 15.63 -0.36 -8.19
C ARG A 48 14.15 -0.11 -8.50
N GLY A 49 13.79 1.06 -9.03
CA GLY A 49 12.40 1.47 -9.26
C GLY A 49 11.66 0.57 -10.26
N ARG A 50 12.32 0.11 -11.33
CA ARG A 50 11.73 -0.88 -12.25
C ARG A 50 11.49 -2.24 -11.58
N LEU A 51 12.45 -2.70 -10.77
CA LEU A 51 12.34 -3.97 -10.04
C LEU A 51 11.23 -3.89 -8.98
N PHE A 52 11.20 -2.83 -8.17
CA PHE A 52 10.17 -2.61 -7.16
C PHE A 52 8.78 -2.51 -7.77
N ARG A 53 8.64 -1.78 -8.88
CA ARG A 53 7.37 -1.70 -9.60
C ARG A 53 6.91 -3.10 -10.06
N LYS A 54 7.82 -3.92 -10.59
CA LYS A 54 7.52 -5.30 -11.00
C LYS A 54 7.07 -6.16 -9.81
N LEU A 55 7.84 -6.17 -8.72
CA LEU A 55 7.51 -6.92 -7.51
C LEU A 55 6.16 -6.48 -6.91
N PHE A 56 5.89 -5.18 -6.89
CA PHE A 56 4.62 -4.64 -6.44
C PHE A 56 3.43 -5.14 -7.27
N PHE A 57 3.53 -5.07 -8.60
CA PHE A 57 2.48 -5.60 -9.48
C PHE A 57 2.31 -7.12 -9.33
N THR A 58 3.42 -7.85 -9.16
CA THR A 58 3.36 -9.29 -8.88
C THR A 58 2.65 -9.58 -7.56
N GLU A 59 2.99 -8.88 -6.48
CA GLU A 59 2.31 -9.03 -5.18
C GLU A 59 0.82 -8.69 -5.28
N ALA A 60 0.47 -7.59 -5.97
CA ALA A 60 -0.91 -7.22 -6.23
C ALA A 60 -1.68 -8.26 -7.06
N SER A 61 -1.02 -8.94 -8.00
CA SER A 61 -1.65 -10.01 -8.80
C SER A 61 -1.91 -11.29 -8.00
N LEU A 62 -1.19 -11.49 -6.88
CA LEU A 62 -1.40 -12.62 -5.97
C LEU A 62 -2.40 -12.29 -4.85
N ALA A 63 -2.68 -11.01 -4.61
CA ALA A 63 -3.65 -10.58 -3.62
C ALA A 63 -5.07 -10.78 -4.16
N GLY A 64 -5.81 -11.72 -3.57
CA GLY A 64 -7.21 -12.04 -3.84
C GLY A 64 -7.91 -12.51 -2.57
#